data_AF-A0A1V9U3D2-F1
#
_entry.id   AF-A0A1V9U3D2-F1
#
_cell.length_a   1.000
_cell.length_b   1.000
_cell.length_c   1.000
_cell.angle_alpha   90.00
_cell.angle_beta   90.00
_cell.angle_gamma   90.00
#
_symmetry.space_group_name_H-M   'P 1'
#
loop_
_entity.id
_entity.type
_entity.pdbx_description
1 polymer ?
#
loop_
_entity_poly.entity_id
_entity_poly.type
_entity_poly.pdbx_seq_one_letter_code
_entity_poly.pdbx_strand_id
1 'polypeptide(L)'
;QRVLKHDGTRQLFIGECGQDSKLDHRQIEMVQARLKQQTTRFDQYKQDQIKDYQAINYYPTSPKNYLTNILDESLMTILYAKNTDYLRKQQLRGLKETEWAMTKKQRQHQTRNRHEDGGMHL
;
A
#
# COMPACT_ATOMS: atom_id res chain seq x y z
N GLN A 1 -7.37 -25.42 12.68
CA GLN A 1 -8.38 -24.38 12.40
C GLN A 1 -7.70 -23.04 12.07
N ARG A 2 -7.09 -22.89 10.88
CA ARG A 2 -6.25 -21.72 10.53
C ARG A 2 -7.00 -20.59 9.80
N VAL A 3 -8.08 -20.92 9.10
CA VAL A 3 -8.84 -19.99 8.23
C VAL A 3 -9.48 -18.85 9.03
N LEU A 4 -9.95 -19.13 10.25
CA LEU A 4 -10.60 -18.15 11.12
C LEU A 4 -9.62 -17.31 11.95
N LYS A 5 -8.31 -17.34 11.68
CA LYS A 5 -7.35 -16.56 12.47
C LYS A 5 -7.40 -15.07 12.13
N HIS A 6 -7.49 -14.74 10.84
CA HIS A 6 -7.44 -13.37 10.34
C HIS A 6 -8.84 -12.84 10.00
N ASP A 7 -9.06 -11.54 10.19
CA ASP A 7 -10.38 -10.93 9.99
C ASP A 7 -10.83 -11.02 8.52
N GLY A 8 -9.92 -10.75 7.57
CA GLY A 8 -10.20 -10.90 6.13
C GLY A 8 -10.67 -12.30 5.73
N THR A 9 -10.01 -13.37 6.20
CA THR A 9 -10.44 -14.75 5.89
C THR A 9 -11.72 -15.16 6.61
N ARG A 10 -12.04 -14.59 7.79
CA ARG A 10 -13.35 -14.80 8.42
C ARG A 10 -14.47 -14.19 7.60
N GLN A 11 -14.27 -12.97 7.08
CA GLN A 11 -15.27 -12.28 6.28
C GLN A 11 -15.53 -13.02 4.96
N LEU A 12 -14.47 -13.51 4.31
CA LEU A 12 -14.62 -14.36 3.12
C LEU A 12 -15.41 -15.64 3.41
N PHE A 13 -15.06 -16.34 4.49
CA PHE A 13 -15.75 -17.56 4.88
C PHE A 13 -17.24 -17.32 5.17
N ILE A 14 -17.57 -16.24 5.88
CA ILE A 14 -18.96 -15.90 6.17
C ILE A 14 -19.71 -15.42 4.92
N GLY A 15 -19.05 -14.68 4.04
CA GLY A 15 -19.60 -14.29 2.74
C GLY A 15 -19.91 -15.50 1.87
N GLU A 16 -19.08 -16.55 1.92
CA GLU A 16 -19.33 -17.83 1.26
C GLU A 16 -20.52 -18.57 1.88
N CYS A 17 -20.59 -18.66 3.21
CA CYS A 17 -21.74 -19.24 3.90
C CYS A 17 -23.05 -18.52 3.56
N GLY A 18 -23.02 -17.19 3.38
CA GLY A 18 -24.19 -16.40 3.00
C GLY A 18 -24.74 -16.70 1.60
N GLN A 19 -23.97 -17.35 0.73
CA GLN A 19 -24.43 -17.77 -0.59
C GLN A 19 -25.01 -19.19 -0.60
N ASP A 20 -24.83 -19.97 0.48
CA ASP A 20 -25.34 -21.33 0.58
C ASP A 20 -26.80 -21.33 1.02
N SER A 21 -27.69 -21.76 0.14
CA SER A 21 -29.13 -21.87 0.40
C SER A 21 -29.49 -22.93 1.44
N LYS A 22 -28.56 -23.82 1.80
CA LYS A 22 -28.75 -24.87 2.83
C LYS A 22 -28.47 -24.37 4.24
N LEU A 23 -27.86 -23.20 4.38
CA LEU A 23 -27.51 -22.61 5.68
C LEU A 23 -28.59 -21.62 6.14
N ASP A 24 -28.85 -21.61 7.44
CA ASP A 24 -29.79 -20.69 8.07
C ASP A 24 -29.22 -19.27 8.08
N HIS A 25 -29.83 -18.40 7.26
CA HIS A 25 -29.45 -17.00 7.14
C HIS A 25 -29.49 -16.24 8.48
N ARG A 26 -30.42 -16.57 9.39
CA ARG A 26 -30.49 -15.89 10.69
C ARG A 26 -29.26 -16.17 11.54
N GLN A 27 -28.74 -17.40 11.48
CA GLN A 27 -27.52 -17.76 12.20
C GLN A 27 -26.31 -17.03 11.62
N ILE A 28 -26.25 -16.89 10.29
CA ILE A 28 -25.19 -16.14 9.61
C ILE A 28 -25.22 -14.67 10.03
N GLU A 29 -26.39 -14.04 10.05
CA GLU A 29 -26.56 -12.65 10.51
C GLU A 29 -26.15 -12.48 11.99
N MET A 30 -26.54 -13.41 12.86
CA MET A 30 -26.11 -13.39 14.26
C MET A 30 -24.60 -13.49 14.41
N VAL A 31 -23.94 -14.34 13.63
CA VAL A 31 -22.48 -14.48 13.62
C VAL A 31 -21.81 -13.20 13.11
N GLN A 32 -22.33 -12.60 12.03
CA GLN A 32 -21.85 -11.32 11.51
C GLN A 32 -21.96 -10.20 12.56
N ALA A 33 -23.12 -10.07 13.22
CA ALA A 33 -23.33 -9.06 14.25
C ALA A 33 -22.36 -9.25 15.44
N ARG A 34 -22.15 -10.50 15.87
CA ARG A 34 -21.22 -10.82 16.95
C ARG A 34 -19.78 -10.49 16.58
N LEU A 35 -19.36 -10.77 15.35
CA LEU A 35 -18.01 -10.42 14.88
C LEU A 35 -17.80 -8.92 14.80
N LYS A 36 -18.78 -8.17 14.28
CA LYS A 36 -18.72 -6.71 14.23
C LYS A 36 -18.52 -6.12 15.62
N GLN A 37 -19.26 -6.61 16.61
CA GLN A 37 -19.09 -6.20 18.02
C GLN A 37 -17.69 -6.53 18.57
N GLN A 38 -17.14 -7.69 18.24
CA GLN A 38 -15.78 -8.06 18.66
C GLN A 38 -14.73 -7.15 18.04
N THR A 39 -14.83 -6.87 16.74
CA THR A 39 -13.93 -5.96 16.02
C THR A 39 -14.00 -4.56 16.62
N THR A 40 -15.19 -4.01 16.84
CA THR A 40 -15.35 -2.68 17.46
C THR A 40 -14.69 -2.58 18.83
N ARG A 41 -14.84 -3.61 19.68
CA ARG A 41 -14.20 -3.63 21.01
C ARG A 41 -12.67 -3.69 20.91
N PHE A 42 -12.15 -4.47 19.96
CA PHE A 42 -10.72 -4.58 19.72
C PHE A 42 -10.13 -3.27 19.18
N ASP A 43 -10.83 -2.62 18.25
CA ASP A 43 -10.41 -1.36 17.65
C ASP A 43 -10.39 -0.24 18.69
N GLN A 44 -11.42 -0.17 19.56
CA GLN A 44 -11.45 0.76 20.70
C GLN A 44 -10.23 0.57 21.61
N TYR A 45 -9.96 -0.68 22.00
CA TYR A 45 -8.79 -1.00 22.81
C TYR A 45 -7.47 -0.59 22.12
N LYS A 46 -7.36 -0.80 20.80
CA LYS A 46 -6.17 -0.41 20.04
C LYS A 46 -6.02 1.09 19.90
N GLN A 47 -7.12 1.81 19.74
CA GLN A 47 -7.15 3.26 19.67
C GLN A 47 -6.66 3.90 20.97
N ASP A 48 -6.99 3.30 22.12
CA ASP A 48 -6.53 3.78 23.43
C ASP A 48 -5.03 3.49 23.69
N GLN A 49 -4.49 2.41 23.10
CA GLN A 49 -3.14 1.91 23.40
C GLN A 49 -2.08 2.31 22.37
N ILE A 50 -2.48 2.59 21.13
CA ILE A 50 -1.56 2.85 20.02
C ILE A 50 -1.82 4.25 19.48
N LYS A 51 -0.78 5.10 19.55
CA LYS A 51 -0.81 6.43 18.95
C LYS A 51 -0.95 6.31 17.43
N ASP A 52 -1.84 7.12 16.86
CA ASP A 52 -2.15 7.17 15.42
C ASP A 52 -2.75 5.87 14.85
N TYR A 53 -3.40 5.06 15.68
CA TYR A 53 -4.12 3.87 15.21
C TYR A 53 -5.29 4.23 14.28
N GLN A 54 -5.40 3.51 13.17
CA GLN A 54 -6.55 3.55 12.27
C GLN A 54 -7.15 2.16 12.13
N ALA A 55 -8.43 2.04 12.42
CA ALA A 55 -9.17 0.80 12.25
C ALA A 55 -9.27 0.42 10.76
N ILE A 56 -8.98 -0.84 10.45
CA ILE A 56 -9.13 -1.38 9.10
C ILE A 56 -10.55 -1.92 8.98
N ASN A 57 -11.43 -1.10 8.42
CA ASN A 57 -12.81 -1.50 8.11
C ASN A 57 -12.84 -2.18 6.74
N TYR A 58 -12.91 -3.51 6.73
CA TYR A 58 -13.18 -4.24 5.51
C TYR A 58 -14.63 -4.03 5.07
N TYR A 59 -14.82 -3.81 3.77
CA TYR A 59 -16.16 -3.76 3.18
C TYR A 59 -16.80 -5.16 3.19
N PRO A 60 -18.13 -5.25 3.34
CA PRO A 60 -18.84 -6.51 3.14
C PRO A 60 -18.52 -7.03 1.74
N THR A 61 -17.84 -8.18 1.68
CA THR A 61 -17.43 -8.78 0.41
C THR A 61 -18.17 -10.08 0.18
N SER A 62 -18.59 -10.31 -1.06
CA SER A 62 -19.04 -11.62 -1.52
C SER A 62 -17.86 -12.34 -2.16
N PRO A 63 -17.86 -13.69 -2.22
CA PRO A 63 -16.82 -14.43 -2.93
C PRO A 63 -16.64 -13.93 -4.36
N LYS A 64 -17.74 -13.59 -5.05
CA LYS A 64 -17.72 -13.01 -6.38
C LYS A 64 -17.00 -11.65 -6.42
N ASN A 65 -17.34 -10.72 -5.53
CA ASN A 65 -16.72 -9.40 -5.49
C ASN A 65 -15.22 -9.50 -5.17
N TYR A 66 -14.84 -10.39 -4.26
CA TYR A 66 -13.44 -10.63 -3.92
C TYR A 66 -12.64 -11.15 -5.11
N LEU A 67 -13.18 -12.15 -5.83
CA LEU A 67 -12.53 -12.71 -7.01
C LEU A 67 -12.40 -11.69 -8.14
N THR A 68 -13.44 -10.89 -8.38
CA THR A 68 -13.37 -9.80 -9.37
C THR A 68 -12.29 -8.79 -9.01
N ASN A 69 -12.25 -8.34 -7.75
CA ASN A 69 -11.24 -7.36 -7.31
C ASN A 69 -9.81 -7.89 -7.45
N ILE A 70 -9.54 -9.15 -7.07
CA ILE A 70 -8.21 -9.74 -7.24
C ILE A 70 -7.86 -9.86 -8.72
N LEU A 71 -8.81 -10.28 -9.55
CA LEU A 71 -8.58 -10.40 -10.99
C LEU A 71 -8.27 -9.04 -11.60
N ASP A 72 -9.03 -8.00 -11.26
CA ASP A 72 -8.79 -6.64 -11.73
C ASP A 72 -7.42 -6.11 -11.26
N GLU A 73 -7.09 -6.27 -9.98
CA GLU A 73 -5.81 -5.82 -9.41
C GLU A 73 -4.61 -6.56 -10.01
N SER A 74 -4.74 -7.89 -10.22
CA SER A 74 -3.69 -8.69 -10.85
C SER A 74 -3.53 -8.35 -12.32
N LEU A 75 -4.61 -8.13 -13.07
CA LEU A 75 -4.56 -7.66 -14.45
C LEU A 75 -3.92 -6.27 -14.56
N MET A 76 -4.34 -5.31 -13.72
CA MET A 76 -3.72 -3.98 -13.66
C MET A 76 -2.22 -4.09 -13.34
N THR A 77 -1.85 -4.93 -12.38
CA THR A 77 -0.46 -5.18 -12.02
C THR A 77 0.31 -5.73 -13.21
N ILE A 78 -0.21 -6.73 -13.91
CA ILE A 78 0.46 -7.32 -15.09
C ILE A 78 0.60 -6.29 -16.23
N LEU A 79 -0.47 -5.55 -16.52
CA LEU A 79 -0.51 -4.56 -17.61
C LEU A 79 0.43 -3.38 -17.33
N TYR A 80 0.44 -2.88 -16.10
CA TYR A 80 1.21 -1.70 -15.73
C TYR A 80 2.58 -2.01 -15.11
N ALA A 81 2.91 -3.26 -14.77
CA ALA A 81 4.24 -3.64 -14.26
C ALA A 81 5.37 -3.23 -15.22
N LYS A 82 5.14 -3.29 -16.54
CA LYS A 82 6.13 -2.82 -17.52
C LYS A 82 6.26 -1.29 -17.54
N ASN A 83 5.18 -0.57 -17.24
CA ASN A 83 5.14 0.89 -17.26
C ASN A 83 5.71 1.49 -15.96
N THR A 84 5.47 0.87 -14.80
CA THR A 84 6.05 1.30 -13.53
C THR A 84 7.58 1.17 -13.54
N ASP A 85 8.11 0.07 -14.07
CA ASP A 85 9.56 -0.09 -14.27
C ASP A 85 10.14 0.89 -15.29
N TYR A 86 9.39 1.19 -16.35
CA TYR A 86 9.77 2.19 -17.34
C TYR A 86 9.81 3.60 -16.72
N LEU A 87 8.76 4.01 -16.02
CA LEU A 87 8.66 5.29 -15.30
C LEU A 87 9.75 5.42 -14.24
N ARG A 88 10.03 4.35 -13.50
CA ARG A 88 11.11 4.30 -12.50
C ARG A 88 12.49 4.48 -13.14
N LYS A 89 12.75 3.79 -14.25
CA LYS A 89 14.00 3.96 -15.02
C LYS A 89 14.13 5.36 -15.61
N GLN A 90 13.04 5.96 -16.07
CA GLN A 90 13.00 7.33 -16.58
C GLN A 90 13.31 8.36 -15.48
N GLN A 91 12.71 8.22 -14.30
CA GLN A 91 13.02 9.07 -13.14
C GLN A 91 14.48 8.94 -12.70
N LEU A 92 15.01 7.71 -12.64
CA LEU A 92 16.41 7.47 -12.30
C LEU A 92 17.38 8.10 -13.31
N ARG A 93 17.04 8.13 -14.60
CA ARG A 93 17.83 8.84 -15.63
C ARG A 93 17.80 10.34 -15.39
N GLY A 94 16.62 10.91 -15.15
CA GLY A 94 16.47 12.34 -14.84
C GLY A 94 17.34 12.74 -13.65
N LEU A 95 17.28 11.99 -12.53
CA LEU A 95 18.11 12.25 -11.35
C LEU A 95 19.61 12.23 -11.65
N LYS A 96 20.10 11.25 -12.43
CA LYS A 96 21.51 11.18 -12.83
C LYS A 96 21.95 12.37 -13.69
N GLU A 97 21.09 12.85 -14.58
CA GLU A 97 21.38 14.03 -15.38
C GLU A 97 21.47 15.29 -14.51
N THR A 98 20.57 15.44 -13.53
CA THR A 98 20.62 16.55 -12.57
C THR A 98 21.89 16.50 -11.71
N GLU A 99 22.26 15.33 -11.19
CA GLU A 99 23.50 15.12 -10.43
C GLU A 99 24.74 15.45 -11.26
N TRP A 100 24.76 15.04 -12.53
CA TRP A 100 25.85 15.35 -13.45
C TRP A 100 25.95 16.86 -13.72
N ALA A 101 24.82 17.53 -13.95
CA ALA A 101 24.77 18.97 -14.15
C ALA A 101 25.24 19.75 -12.91
N MET A 102 24.84 19.30 -11.71
CA MET A 102 25.31 19.88 -10.44
C MET A 102 26.82 19.70 -10.27
N THR A 103 27.33 18.50 -10.53
CA THR A 103 28.77 18.20 -10.42
C THR A 103 29.59 19.00 -11.43
N LYS A 104 29.10 19.17 -12.66
CA LYS A 104 29.73 20.01 -13.68
C LYS A 104 29.81 21.47 -13.23
N LYS A 105 28.71 22.03 -12.70
CA LYS A 105 28.70 23.40 -12.15
C LYS A 105 29.66 23.55 -10.98
N GLN A 106 29.69 22.57 -10.07
CA GLN A 106 30.61 22.57 -8.93
C GLN A 106 32.07 22.57 -9.36
N ARG A 107 32.44 21.73 -10.36
CA ARG A 107 33.80 21.72 -10.92
C ARG A 107 34.15 23.05 -11.57
N GLN A 108 33.25 23.65 -12.35
CA GLN A 108 33.45 24.95 -12.97
C GLN A 108 33.69 26.05 -11.94
N HIS A 109 32.94 26.03 -10.83
CA HIS A 109 33.11 26.98 -9.74
C HIS A 109 34.45 26.79 -9.01
N GLN A 110 34.87 25.55 -8.77
CA GLN A 110 36.18 25.25 -8.17
C GLN A 110 37.36 25.66 -9.07
N THR A 111 37.26 25.45 -10.39
CA THR A 111 38.28 25.91 -11.33
C THR A 111 38.31 27.43 -11.46
N ARG A 112 37.15 28.11 -11.43
CA ARG A 112 37.08 29.58 -11.51
C ARG A 112 37.71 30.24 -10.27
N ASN A 113 37.43 29.72 -9.09
CA ASN A 113 38.00 30.25 -7.85
C ASN A 113 39.50 29.96 -7.70
N ARG A 114 40.04 28.91 -8.35
CA ARG A 114 41.49 28.68 -8.44
C ARG A 114 42.21 29.66 -9.36
N HIS A 115 41.51 30.25 -10.33
CA HIS A 115 42.08 31.27 -11.21
C HIS A 115 41.99 32.69 -10.64
N GLU A 116 41.16 32.93 -9.62
CA GLU A 116 41.06 34.23 -8.94
C GLU A 116 42.02 34.35 -7.73
N ASP A 117 42.48 33.24 -7.15
CA ASP A 117 43.38 33.21 -5.97
C ASP A 117 44.88 33.05 -6.33
N GLY A 118 45.22 33.12 -7.62
CA GLY A 118 46.59 32.99 -8.15
C GLY A 118 47.23 34.31 -8.62
N GLY A 119 46.64 35.45 -8.28
CA GLY A 119 47.10 36.78 -8.69
C GLY A 119 47.88 37.51 -7.60
N MET A 120 49.17 37.19 -7.48
CA MET A 120 50.26 38.04 -6.95
C MET A 120 49.97 38.83 -5.65
N HIS A 121 50.37 38.22 -4.52
CA HIS A 121 50.98 38.99 -3.44
C HIS A 121 52.31 39.59 -3.93
N LEU A 122 52.41 40.92 -3.91
CA LEU A 122 53.61 41.72 -3.63
C LEU A 122 53.17 43.13 -3.19
#